data_AF-A0A1G6D6V2-F1
#
_entry.id   AF-A0A1G6D6V2-F1
#
_cell.length_a   1.000
_cell.length_b   1.000
_cell.length_c   1.000
_cell.angle_alpha   90.00
_cell.angle_beta   90.00
_cell.angle_gamma   90.00
#
_symmetry.space_group_name_H-M   'P 1'
#
loop_
_entity.id
_entity.type
_entity.pdbx_description
1 polymer ?
#
loop_
_entity_poly.entity_id
_entity_poly.type
_entity_poly.pdbx_seq_one_letter_code
_entity_poly.pdbx_strand_id
1 'polypeptide(L)'
;MSKVSKEKKKQKRIRLPAEYTEGTFRFKTGPGWKACFDSEKELYTAETFWAGYYDLYEINEEIFSKLKTKGMERRDAHELINTGRHLYKSVSDRNGSYDVALDENYASLCPWADVQKTGEMWDPELTDLAVAVFDSEKQNRELY
;
A
#
# COMPACT_ATOMS: atom_id res chain seq x y z
N MET A 1 -20.93 -47.61 0.34
CA MET A 1 -19.80 -46.72 0.01
C MET A 1 -20.36 -45.42 -0.55
N SER A 2 -20.49 -44.39 0.28
CA SER A 2 -21.07 -43.09 -0.13
C SER A 2 -20.01 -42.21 -0.79
N LYS A 3 -20.25 -41.78 -2.04
CA LYS A 3 -19.44 -40.79 -2.75
C LYS A 3 -19.87 -39.39 -2.28
N VAL A 4 -19.03 -38.72 -1.50
CA VAL A 4 -19.19 -37.30 -1.17
C VAL A 4 -18.67 -36.49 -2.35
N SER A 5 -19.57 -35.80 -3.07
CA SER A 5 -19.19 -34.85 -4.13
C SER A 5 -18.60 -33.59 -3.52
N LYS A 6 -17.34 -33.30 -3.82
CA LYS A 6 -16.69 -32.01 -3.46
C LYS A 6 -17.14 -30.94 -4.45
N GLU A 7 -18.14 -30.17 -4.05
CA GLU A 7 -18.59 -28.99 -4.78
C GLU A 7 -17.60 -27.84 -4.53
N LYS A 8 -16.72 -27.55 -5.51
CA LYS A 8 -15.80 -26.41 -5.45
C LYS A 8 -16.59 -25.13 -5.70
N LYS A 9 -16.93 -24.38 -4.64
CA LYS A 9 -17.46 -23.01 -4.75
C LYS A 9 -16.43 -22.13 -5.45
N LYS A 10 -16.68 -21.80 -6.71
CA LYS A 10 -15.90 -20.83 -7.50
C LYS A 10 -16.26 -19.44 -6.97
N GLN A 11 -15.45 -18.91 -6.04
CA GLN A 11 -15.62 -17.57 -5.49
C GLN A 11 -15.47 -16.56 -6.63
N LYS A 12 -16.58 -15.99 -7.10
CA LYS A 12 -16.57 -14.91 -8.09
C LYS A 12 -15.88 -13.71 -7.44
N ARG A 13 -14.69 -13.33 -7.95
CA ARG A 13 -14.08 -12.04 -7.60
C ARG A 13 -15.04 -10.93 -8.05
N ILE A 14 -15.75 -10.33 -7.10
CA ILE A 14 -16.56 -9.15 -7.36
C ILE A 14 -15.60 -8.02 -7.70
N ARG A 15 -15.77 -7.40 -8.87
CA ARG A 15 -14.99 -6.24 -9.26
C ARG A 15 -15.58 -5.03 -8.54
N LEU A 16 -14.89 -4.53 -7.53
CA LEU A 16 -15.28 -3.29 -6.83
C LEU A 16 -15.25 -2.11 -7.82
N PRO A 17 -16.11 -1.09 -7.63
CA PRO A 17 -16.08 0.12 -8.44
C PRO A 17 -14.80 0.92 -8.15
N ALA A 18 -14.48 1.87 -9.04
CA ALA A 18 -13.25 2.65 -8.93
C ALA A 18 -13.20 3.55 -7.68
N GLU A 19 -14.38 3.97 -7.20
CA GLU A 19 -14.56 4.70 -5.94
C GLU A 19 -15.66 4.03 -5.13
N TYR A 20 -15.45 3.84 -3.83
CA TYR A 20 -16.43 3.23 -2.93
C TYR A 20 -16.16 3.59 -1.47
N THR A 21 -17.12 3.26 -0.62
CA THR A 21 -17.00 3.40 0.83
C THR A 21 -17.23 2.06 1.52
N GLU A 22 -16.49 1.80 2.60
CA GLU A 22 -16.64 0.61 3.44
C GLU A 22 -16.40 0.99 4.90
N GLY A 23 -17.44 0.94 5.72
CA GLY A 23 -17.37 1.51 7.07
C GLY A 23 -17.03 3.01 7.03
N THR A 24 -15.94 3.39 7.70
CA THR A 24 -15.43 4.76 7.79
C THR A 24 -14.40 5.09 6.70
N PHE A 25 -14.11 4.13 5.81
CA PHE A 25 -13.15 4.30 4.74
C PHE A 25 -13.81 4.80 3.45
N ARG A 26 -13.15 5.73 2.78
CA ARG A 26 -13.45 6.13 1.39
C ARG A 26 -12.27 5.78 0.49
N PHE A 27 -12.53 4.96 -0.52
CA PHE A 27 -11.50 4.45 -1.41
C PHE A 27 -11.56 5.07 -2.80
N LYS A 28 -10.37 5.27 -3.37
CA LYS A 28 -10.14 5.49 -4.80
C LYS A 28 -9.18 4.42 -5.30
N THR A 29 -9.43 3.85 -6.46
CA THR A 29 -8.59 2.81 -7.05
C THR A 29 -8.28 3.11 -8.50
N GLY A 30 -7.07 2.74 -8.92
CA GLY A 30 -6.64 2.80 -10.30
C GLY A 30 -5.64 1.70 -10.62
N PRO A 31 -5.10 1.67 -11.85
CA PRO A 31 -4.14 0.65 -12.23
C PRO A 31 -2.87 0.72 -11.38
N GLY A 32 -2.63 -0.29 -10.53
CA GLY A 32 -1.43 -0.39 -9.69
C GLY A 32 -1.41 0.54 -8.48
N TRP A 33 -2.55 1.06 -8.05
CA TRP A 33 -2.64 1.86 -6.82
C TRP A 33 -4.05 1.83 -6.23
N LYS A 34 -4.14 2.06 -4.92
CA LYS A 34 -5.39 2.30 -4.18
C LYS A 34 -5.12 3.29 -3.08
N ALA A 35 -6.01 4.26 -2.90
CA ALA A 35 -5.93 5.27 -1.86
C ALA A 35 -7.17 5.20 -0.97
N CYS A 36 -7.00 5.53 0.30
CA CYS A 36 -8.00 5.48 1.34
C CYS A 36 -7.99 6.77 2.15
N PHE A 37 -9.17 7.31 2.43
CA PHE A 37 -9.39 8.26 3.51
C PHE A 37 -10.12 7.55 4.65
N ASP A 38 -9.53 7.55 5.85
CA ASP A 38 -10.14 7.06 7.10
C ASP A 38 -10.73 8.25 7.87
N SER A 39 -12.06 8.34 7.96
CA SER A 39 -12.71 9.46 8.63
C SER A 39 -12.67 9.38 10.16
N GLU A 40 -12.36 8.23 10.77
CA GLU A 40 -12.21 8.14 12.24
C GLU A 40 -10.87 8.73 12.70
N LYS A 41 -9.83 8.52 11.89
CA LYS A 41 -8.47 9.00 12.16
C LYS A 41 -8.13 10.31 11.44
N GLU A 42 -9.01 10.77 10.56
CA GLU A 42 -8.77 11.89 9.64
C GLU A 42 -7.46 11.73 8.84
N LEU A 43 -7.18 10.50 8.40
CA LEU A 43 -5.92 10.09 7.79
C LEU A 43 -6.11 9.70 6.32
N TYR A 44 -5.17 10.09 5.46
CA TYR A 44 -5.12 9.65 4.07
C TYR A 44 -3.93 8.73 3.85
N THR A 45 -4.18 7.56 3.28
CA THR A 45 -3.16 6.53 3.01
C THR A 45 -3.31 5.99 1.60
N ALA A 46 -2.24 5.45 1.04
CA ALA A 46 -2.26 4.85 -0.29
C ALA A 46 -1.30 3.66 -0.39
N GLU A 47 -1.64 2.71 -1.25
CA GLU A 47 -0.76 1.65 -1.71
C GLU A 47 -0.39 1.91 -3.18
N THR A 48 0.86 1.63 -3.53
CA THR A 48 1.27 1.43 -4.92
C THR A 48 1.76 0.01 -5.07
N PHE A 49 1.47 -0.63 -6.19
CA PHE A 49 1.90 -2.00 -6.43
C PHE A 49 2.10 -2.29 -7.91
N TRP A 50 3.05 -3.17 -8.17
CA TRP A 50 3.30 -3.74 -9.48
C TRP A 50 3.92 -5.14 -9.35
N ALA A 51 4.25 -5.75 -10.49
CA ALA A 51 5.02 -6.98 -10.52
C ALA A 51 6.36 -6.78 -9.78
N GLY A 52 6.45 -7.35 -8.58
CA GLY A 52 7.66 -7.39 -7.77
C GLY A 52 7.84 -6.27 -6.76
N TYR A 53 6.85 -5.40 -6.55
CA TYR A 53 6.87 -4.48 -5.40
C TYR A 53 5.48 -4.08 -4.92
N TYR A 54 5.39 -3.72 -3.64
CA TYR A 54 4.21 -3.22 -2.96
C TYR A 54 4.64 -2.24 -1.87
N ASP A 55 4.14 -1.00 -1.93
CA ASP A 55 4.56 0.09 -1.05
C ASP A 55 3.33 0.76 -0.42
N LEU A 56 3.42 1.19 0.83
CA LEU A 56 2.40 1.95 1.56
C LEU A 56 2.88 3.34 1.90
N TYR A 57 1.99 4.31 1.75
CA TYR A 57 2.25 5.72 2.00
C TYR A 57 1.15 6.34 2.87
N GLU A 58 1.55 7.25 3.74
CA GLU A 58 0.69 8.30 4.27
C GLU A 58 0.76 9.49 3.29
N ILE A 59 -0.40 9.91 2.80
CA ILE A 59 -0.54 11.04 1.86
C ILE A 59 -1.38 12.13 2.52
N ASN A 60 -1.53 13.27 1.87
CA ASN A 60 -2.44 14.33 2.34
C ASN A 60 -3.70 14.42 1.48
N GLU A 61 -4.65 15.25 1.93
CA GLU A 61 -5.91 15.49 1.22
C GLU A 61 -5.70 16.02 -0.20
N GLU A 62 -4.66 16.84 -0.42
CA GLU A 62 -4.34 17.41 -1.73
C GLU A 62 -3.97 16.31 -2.73
N ILE A 63 -3.08 15.40 -2.34
CA ILE A 63 -2.70 14.22 -3.15
C ILE A 63 -3.94 13.35 -3.39
N PHE A 64 -4.70 13.04 -2.34
CA PHE A 64 -5.91 12.22 -2.45
C PHE A 64 -6.94 12.82 -3.42
N SER A 65 -7.10 14.14 -3.39
CA SER A 65 -8.02 14.87 -4.27
C SER A 65 -7.54 14.88 -5.73
N LYS A 66 -6.22 14.98 -5.95
CA LYS A 66 -5.61 14.94 -7.29
C LYS A 66 -5.71 13.56 -7.95
N LEU A 67 -5.76 12.47 -7.17
CA LEU A 67 -5.93 11.12 -7.71
C LEU A 67 -7.28 10.99 -8.43
N LYS A 68 -7.21 10.78 -9.74
CA LYS A 68 -8.37 10.59 -10.63
C LYS A 68 -8.50 9.12 -10.98
N THR A 69 -9.67 8.54 -10.72
CA THR A 69 -9.95 7.13 -11.01
C THR A 69 -10.20 6.83 -12.49
N LYS A 70 -10.41 7.87 -13.31
CA LYS A 70 -10.57 7.78 -14.76
C LYS A 70 -9.54 8.64 -15.48
N GLY A 71 -8.88 8.07 -16.49
CA GLY A 71 -7.98 8.80 -17.39
C GLY A 71 -6.64 9.23 -16.79
N MET A 72 -6.33 8.85 -15.55
CA MET A 72 -5.02 9.02 -14.96
C MET A 72 -4.13 7.83 -15.30
N GLU A 73 -2.92 8.11 -15.77
CA GLU A 73 -1.94 7.06 -15.98
C GLU A 73 -1.40 6.55 -14.64
N ARG A 74 -1.04 5.27 -14.59
CA ARG A 74 -0.41 4.67 -13.41
C ARG A 74 0.81 5.45 -12.94
N ARG A 75 1.64 5.90 -13.89
CA ARG A 75 2.87 6.64 -13.61
C ARG A 75 2.57 7.94 -12.88
N ASP A 76 1.62 8.73 -13.36
CA ASP A 76 1.24 10.01 -12.73
C ASP A 76 0.71 9.79 -11.30
N ALA A 77 -0.08 8.73 -11.09
CA ALA A 77 -0.57 8.39 -9.76
C ALA A 77 0.58 8.00 -8.81
N HIS A 78 1.55 7.22 -9.29
CA HIS A 78 2.73 6.83 -8.51
C HIS A 78 3.61 8.04 -8.19
N GLU A 79 3.86 8.92 -9.16
CA GLU A 79 4.62 10.16 -8.94
C GLU A 79 3.96 11.06 -7.88
N LEU A 80 2.62 11.12 -7.83
CA LEU A 80 1.90 11.83 -6.77
C LEU A 80 2.01 11.13 -5.40
N ILE A 81 1.72 9.83 -5.34
CA ILE A 81 1.68 9.07 -4.09
C ILE A 81 3.07 9.02 -3.43
N ASN A 82 4.13 8.87 -4.22
CA ASN A 82 5.51 8.76 -3.73
C ASN A 82 6.06 10.06 -3.12
N THR A 83 5.31 11.18 -3.19
CA THR A 83 5.62 12.40 -2.45
C THR A 83 5.11 12.38 -1.01
N GLY A 84 4.28 11.39 -0.66
CA GLY A 84 3.85 11.14 0.70
C GLY A 84 4.94 10.50 1.55
N ARG A 85 4.68 10.39 2.85
CA ARG A 85 5.55 9.69 3.80
C ARG A 85 5.47 8.19 3.56
N HIS A 86 6.61 7.54 3.37
CA HIS A 86 6.69 6.12 3.06
C HIS A 86 6.62 5.31 4.37
N LEU A 87 5.64 4.41 4.47
CA LEU A 87 5.36 3.65 5.70
C LEU A 87 5.93 2.24 5.65
N TYR A 88 5.81 1.58 4.50
CA TYR A 88 6.19 0.19 4.33
C TYR A 88 6.54 -0.10 2.88
N LYS A 89 7.53 -0.96 2.68
CA LYS A 89 8.00 -1.40 1.37
C LYS A 89 8.14 -2.92 1.34
N SER A 90 7.65 -3.53 0.28
CA SER A 90 7.85 -4.94 -0.03
C SER A 90 8.42 -5.06 -1.43
N VAL A 91 9.54 -5.74 -1.55
CA VAL A 91 10.19 -6.00 -2.84
C VAL A 91 10.31 -7.50 -3.01
N SER A 92 9.94 -7.99 -4.18
CA SER A 92 10.12 -9.38 -4.59
C SER A 92 10.52 -9.42 -6.05
N ASP A 93 11.81 -9.23 -6.31
CA ASP A 93 12.37 -9.17 -7.65
C ASP A 93 13.26 -10.40 -7.95
N ARG A 94 14.06 -10.34 -9.03
CA ARG A 94 14.96 -11.44 -9.40
C ARG A 94 16.15 -11.60 -8.45
N ASN A 95 16.44 -10.59 -7.62
CA ASN A 95 17.59 -10.51 -6.74
C ASN A 95 17.24 -10.88 -5.29
N GLY A 96 15.96 -11.03 -4.97
CA GLY A 96 15.49 -11.51 -3.69
C GLY A 96 14.14 -10.90 -3.32
N SER A 97 13.63 -11.36 -2.18
CA SER A 97 12.42 -10.81 -1.59
C SER A 97 12.70 -10.32 -0.19
N TYR A 98 12.32 -9.08 0.10
CA TYR A 98 12.49 -8.46 1.40
C TYR A 98 11.39 -7.44 1.69
N ASP A 99 11.11 -7.27 2.97
CA ASP A 99 10.13 -6.33 3.50
C ASP A 99 10.83 -5.32 4.41
N VAL A 100 10.42 -4.05 4.37
CA VAL A 100 10.99 -2.97 5.18
C VAL A 100 9.85 -2.18 5.81
N ALA A 101 9.79 -2.15 7.13
CA ALA A 101 8.92 -1.26 7.88
C ALA A 101 9.65 0.07 8.13
N LEU A 102 9.27 1.11 7.39
CA LEU A 102 9.81 2.46 7.56
C LEU A 102 9.13 3.20 8.72
N ASP A 103 7.87 2.86 8.97
CA ASP A 103 7.13 3.20 10.18
C ASP A 103 6.60 1.92 10.83
N GLU A 104 6.96 1.67 12.09
CA GLU A 104 6.51 0.49 12.84
C GLU A 104 4.98 0.40 12.99
N ASN A 105 4.28 1.53 12.91
CA ASN A 105 2.83 1.62 13.03
C ASN A 105 2.08 1.46 11.71
N TYR A 106 2.75 1.15 10.59
CA TYR A 106 2.12 1.08 9.25
C TYR A 106 0.84 0.23 9.23
N ALA A 107 0.80 -0.89 9.97
CA ALA A 107 -0.37 -1.77 10.03
C ALA A 107 -1.57 -1.12 10.73
N SER A 108 -1.31 -0.29 11.76
CA SER A 108 -2.33 0.47 12.46
C SER A 108 -2.81 1.68 11.65
N LEU A 109 -1.93 2.28 10.83
CA LEU A 109 -2.25 3.38 9.93
C LEU A 109 -3.06 2.91 8.71
N CYS A 110 -2.74 1.72 8.19
CA CYS A 110 -3.35 1.13 7.00
C CYS A 110 -4.10 -0.19 7.30
N PRO A 111 -5.10 -0.22 8.20
CA PRO A 111 -5.80 -1.47 8.55
C PRO A 111 -6.61 -2.07 7.39
N TRP A 112 -6.84 -1.28 6.33
CA TRP A 112 -7.52 -1.68 5.11
C TRP A 112 -6.60 -2.38 4.09
N ALA A 113 -5.28 -2.28 4.28
CA ALA A 113 -4.28 -2.78 3.35
C ALA A 113 -4.07 -4.29 3.56
N ASP A 114 -4.13 -5.07 2.47
CA ASP A 114 -3.81 -6.49 2.51
C ASP A 114 -2.31 -6.67 2.25
N VAL A 115 -1.50 -6.35 3.25
CA VAL A 115 -0.03 -6.42 3.15
C VAL A 115 0.40 -7.88 3.02
N GLN A 116 0.69 -8.30 1.79
CA GLN A 116 1.27 -9.61 1.53
C GLN A 116 2.78 -9.53 1.72
N LYS A 117 3.26 -10.01 2.87
CA LYS A 117 4.70 -10.17 3.11
C LYS A 117 5.29 -11.09 2.05
N THR A 118 6.28 -10.59 1.33
CA THR A 118 6.89 -11.35 0.23
C THR A 118 8.26 -11.91 0.60
N GLY A 119 8.87 -11.44 1.69
CA GLY A 119 10.21 -11.83 2.09
C GLY A 119 10.48 -11.74 3.59
N GLU A 120 11.77 -11.70 3.93
CA GLU A 120 12.21 -11.46 5.30
C GLU A 120 12.09 -9.97 5.62
N MET A 121 11.54 -9.66 6.79
CA MET A 121 11.50 -8.29 7.30
C MET A 121 12.91 -7.88 7.70
N TRP A 122 13.39 -6.76 7.20
CA TRP A 122 14.66 -6.20 7.63
C TRP A 122 14.60 -5.80 9.10
N ASP A 123 15.70 -6.05 9.81
CA ASP A 123 15.87 -5.55 11.16
C ASP A 123 15.86 -4.01 11.17
N PRO A 124 15.38 -3.37 12.26
CA PRO A 124 15.33 -1.90 12.35
C PRO A 124 16.69 -1.24 12.14
N GLU A 125 17.77 -1.82 12.67
CA GLU A 125 19.13 -1.30 12.50
C GLU A 125 19.57 -1.29 11.02
N LEU A 126 19.22 -2.34 10.26
CA LEU A 126 19.50 -2.42 8.83
C LEU A 126 18.68 -1.39 8.05
N THR A 127 17.43 -1.18 8.46
CA THR A 127 16.55 -0.15 7.90
C THR A 127 17.13 1.24 8.12
N ASP A 128 17.63 1.54 9.32
CA ASP A 128 18.24 2.84 9.63
C ASP A 128 19.52 3.10 8.84
N LEU A 129 20.37 2.08 8.72
CA LEU A 129 21.56 2.16 7.88
C LEU A 129 21.18 2.42 6.42
N ALA A 130 20.15 1.75 5.91
CA ALA A 130 19.67 1.96 4.55
C ALA A 130 19.10 3.37 4.37
N VAL A 131 18.24 3.85 5.26
CA VAL A 131 17.68 5.21 5.20
C VAL A 131 18.77 6.28 5.27
N ALA A 132 19.79 6.10 6.11
CA ALA A 132 20.92 7.02 6.19
C ALA A 132 21.71 7.12 4.87
N VAL A 133 21.79 6.01 4.13
CA VAL A 133 22.48 5.90 2.83
C VAL A 133 21.59 6.36 1.67
N PHE A 134 20.28 6.14 1.73
CA PHE A 134 19.33 6.52 0.69
C PHE A 134 18.71 7.89 1.00
N ASP A 135 19.25 8.94 0.34
CA ASP A 135 18.76 10.32 0.47
C ASP A 135 17.25 10.47 0.23
N SER A 136 16.62 9.57 -0.54
CA SER A 136 15.18 9.60 -0.83
C SER A 136 14.30 9.27 0.37
N GLU A 137 14.83 8.61 1.41
CA GLU A 137 14.05 8.14 2.56
C GLU A 137 14.34 8.93 3.85
N LYS A 138 15.28 9.88 3.83
CA LYS A 138 15.70 10.65 5.02
C LYS A 138 14.55 11.41 5.70
N GLN A 139 13.56 11.84 4.94
CA GLN A 139 12.40 12.59 5.46
C GLN A 139 11.45 11.73 6.31
N ASN A 140 11.54 10.40 6.26
CA ASN A 140 10.62 9.51 6.98
C ASN A 140 10.91 9.40 8.49
N ARG A 141 12.12 9.76 8.96
CA ARG A 141 12.56 9.65 10.37
C ARG A 141 12.50 10.95 11.16
N GLU A 142 12.31 12.09 10.50
CA GLU A 142 12.15 13.38 11.18
C GLU A 142 10.70 13.50 11.67
N LEU A 143 10.46 13.01 12.90
CA LEU A 143 9.19 13.12 13.61
C LEU A 143 8.77 14.59 13.78
N TYR A 144 7.51 14.88 13.43
CA TYR A 144 6.70 15.90 14.11
C TYR A 144 6.25 15.37 15.47
#